data_AF-A0A4Y4D9W4-F1
#
_entry.id   AF-A0A4Y4D9W4-F1
#
_cell.length_a   1.000
_cell.length_b   1.000
_cell.length_c   1.000
_cell.angle_alpha   90.00
_cell.angle_beta   90.00
_cell.angle_gamma   90.00
#
_symmetry.space_group_name_H-M   'P 1'
#
loop_
_entity.id
_entity.type
_entity.pdbx_description
1 polymer ?
#
loop_
_entity_poly.entity_id
_entity_poly.type
_entity_poly.pdbx_seq_one_letter_code
_entity_poly.pdbx_strand_id
1 'polypeptide(L)'
;MTDYALNDRGSLDVVTENFYDTEIMRVFGGLSAGRAQTWHGLAALVPEPDNPFDPRTVSVRVGENKVAHLSAQDAHRYWHPLSRVIASGYTPVVPLHLEADLLRQDGVAEVDSRAVIDIAPPDLLFPLNTAPAQAAVLPQGSSIKVLDEQEFAEYLHSIVPASGEGRVILTLEVNKVRNSHGVTVDTVDVLYERKQVGRLSTQMSEQFIPIIHYAFEHDLLTAVWGTIRGSSFEVSMTLQSVRASEVPAQWFEELPNDVPELLPDAEHFDVPPAYVAVESDHGRNAKKWRKGFVAAHPDTPAPTGARGFAARFFGERSRGTEQRRAAASTAASPTDAASTGAPGAGHAGGPGSTAARTATAEAPAADGGVAALMDGHDGELVPAGETREGTGTRAASSSDAKTLVGGMTPLVTGLLVLTAILVVLGVVLLGVEPLATTLVLIVAVATGFMAVYLHRTL
;
A
#
# COMPACT_ATOMS: atom_id res chain seq x y z
N MET A 1 -11.41 18.56 -6.85
CA MET A 1 -10.18 17.85 -6.48
C MET A 1 -10.08 16.64 -7.38
N THR A 2 -8.87 16.23 -7.73
CA THR A 2 -8.64 15.03 -8.53
C THR A 2 -8.67 13.81 -7.61
N ASP A 3 -9.24 12.70 -8.07
CA ASP A 3 -9.29 11.48 -7.28
C ASP A 3 -7.89 10.85 -7.17
N TYR A 4 -7.55 10.39 -5.98
CA TYR A 4 -6.36 9.57 -5.71
C TYR A 4 -6.85 8.18 -5.33
N ALA A 5 -6.73 7.23 -6.26
CA ALA A 5 -7.07 5.84 -6.01
C ALA A 5 -6.08 5.24 -5.00
N LEU A 6 -6.59 4.87 -3.83
CA LEU A 6 -5.82 4.13 -2.84
C LEU A 6 -5.70 2.67 -3.26
N ASN A 7 -4.54 2.08 -2.99
CA ASN A 7 -4.19 0.72 -3.38
C ASN A 7 -5.14 -0.32 -2.75
N ASP A 8 -5.44 -1.40 -3.47
CA ASP A 8 -6.44 -2.43 -3.13
C ASP A 8 -5.86 -3.69 -2.47
N ARG A 9 -4.62 -3.63 -1.97
CA ARG A 9 -3.93 -4.76 -1.32
C ARG A 9 -4.40 -5.04 0.11
N GLY A 10 -5.70 -5.08 0.31
CA GLY A 10 -6.31 -5.34 1.61
C GLY A 10 -7.80 -5.00 1.58
N SER A 11 -8.50 -5.42 2.62
CA SER A 11 -9.91 -5.12 2.82
C SER A 11 -10.13 -4.67 4.26
N LEU A 12 -11.07 -3.76 4.46
CA LEU A 12 -11.41 -3.23 5.78
C LEU A 12 -12.93 -3.12 5.93
N ASP A 13 -13.47 -3.75 6.97
CA ASP A 13 -14.87 -3.54 7.36
C ASP A 13 -15.05 -2.10 7.88
N VAL A 14 -16.09 -1.42 7.41
CA VAL A 14 -16.44 -0.07 7.88
C VAL A 14 -17.74 -0.11 8.65
N VAL A 15 -17.91 0.83 9.57
CA VAL A 15 -19.03 0.84 10.50
C VAL A 15 -20.25 1.49 9.84
N THR A 16 -21.22 0.65 9.50
CA THR A 16 -22.58 1.01 9.09
C THR A 16 -23.49 1.00 10.31
N GLU A 17 -24.03 2.16 10.67
CA GLU A 17 -25.03 2.29 11.73
C GLU A 17 -26.38 2.68 11.14
N ASN A 18 -27.46 2.38 11.89
CA ASN A 18 -28.86 2.66 11.51
C ASN A 18 -29.16 4.15 11.24
N PHE A 19 -28.20 5.02 11.48
CA PHE A 19 -28.32 6.44 11.26
C PHE A 19 -27.95 6.87 9.83
N TYR A 20 -27.39 5.94 9.03
CA TYR A 20 -27.13 6.09 7.60
C TYR A 20 -28.23 5.50 6.71
N ASP A 21 -29.34 4.99 7.26
CA ASP A 21 -30.40 4.31 6.51
C ASP A 21 -30.90 5.11 5.30
N THR A 22 -31.08 6.43 5.47
CA THR A 22 -31.59 7.30 4.41
C THR A 22 -30.56 7.46 3.30
N GLU A 23 -29.31 7.67 3.66
CA GLU A 23 -28.16 7.82 2.78
C GLU A 23 -27.87 6.52 2.01
N ILE A 24 -27.94 5.37 2.69
CA ILE A 24 -27.80 4.04 2.07
C ILE A 24 -28.96 3.78 1.09
N MET A 25 -30.21 4.06 1.48
CA MET A 25 -31.34 3.93 0.57
C MET A 25 -31.19 4.79 -0.70
N ARG A 26 -30.61 6.00 -0.59
CA ARG A 26 -30.32 6.87 -1.74
C ARG A 26 -29.30 6.25 -2.68
N VAL A 27 -28.26 5.60 -2.17
CA VAL A 27 -27.25 4.91 -3.00
C VAL A 27 -27.86 3.79 -3.84
N PHE A 28 -28.79 3.01 -3.26
CA PHE A 28 -29.49 1.94 -3.98
C PHE A 28 -30.64 2.42 -4.87
N GLY A 29 -31.08 3.68 -4.76
CA GLY A 29 -32.31 4.14 -5.40
C GLY A 29 -33.59 3.54 -4.78
N GLY A 30 -33.49 3.07 -3.52
CA GLY A 30 -34.54 2.37 -2.79
C GLY A 30 -34.25 0.87 -2.57
N LEU A 31 -34.52 0.39 -1.35
CA LEU A 31 -34.35 -1.02 -0.98
C LEU A 31 -35.68 -1.78 -1.00
N SER A 32 -35.62 -3.06 -1.33
CA SER A 32 -36.77 -3.98 -1.29
C SER A 32 -36.74 -4.78 0.01
N ALA A 33 -37.90 -4.98 0.63
CA ALA A 33 -37.96 -5.72 1.89
C ALA A 33 -37.68 -7.22 1.71
N GLY A 34 -36.82 -7.77 2.57
CA GLY A 34 -36.48 -9.20 2.62
C GLY A 34 -35.64 -9.68 1.43
N ARG A 35 -34.91 -8.76 0.79
CA ARG A 35 -33.98 -9.08 -0.29
C ARG A 35 -32.78 -8.15 -0.17
N ALA A 36 -31.67 -8.71 0.33
CA ALA A 36 -30.37 -8.09 0.26
C ALA A 36 -30.03 -7.66 -1.17
N GLN A 37 -29.57 -6.43 -1.30
CA GLN A 37 -29.04 -5.84 -2.52
C GLN A 37 -27.57 -5.51 -2.31
N THR A 38 -26.81 -5.60 -3.39
CA THR A 38 -25.38 -5.36 -3.39
C THR A 38 -25.06 -4.20 -4.33
N TRP A 39 -24.21 -3.30 -3.87
CA TRP A 39 -23.66 -2.20 -4.64
C TRP A 39 -22.13 -2.29 -4.65
N HIS A 40 -21.55 -2.00 -5.82
CA HIS A 40 -20.10 -1.92 -6.02
C HIS A 40 -19.77 -0.61 -6.73
N GLY A 41 -18.75 0.09 -6.25
CA GLY A 41 -18.28 1.32 -6.86
C GLY A 41 -17.16 1.96 -6.05
N LEU A 42 -16.81 3.20 -6.39
CA LEU A 42 -15.81 3.97 -5.65
C LEU A 42 -16.47 4.77 -4.52
N ALA A 43 -15.82 4.80 -3.37
CA ALA A 43 -16.19 5.64 -2.24
C ALA A 43 -15.02 6.55 -1.85
N ALA A 44 -15.33 7.79 -1.47
CA ALA A 44 -14.36 8.74 -0.95
C ALA A 44 -14.18 8.54 0.56
N LEU A 45 -12.94 8.59 1.02
CA LEU A 45 -12.60 8.62 2.44
C LEU A 45 -12.38 10.08 2.87
N VAL A 46 -13.24 10.59 3.74
CA VAL A 46 -13.24 12.02 4.10
C VAL A 46 -13.03 12.18 5.60
N PRO A 47 -11.82 12.57 6.05
CA PRO A 47 -11.54 13.01 7.41
C PRO A 47 -12.39 14.22 7.79
N GLU A 48 -12.90 14.23 9.01
CA GLU A 48 -13.80 15.27 9.54
C GLU A 48 -13.18 15.90 10.81
N PRO A 49 -12.18 16.79 10.68
CA PRO A 49 -11.49 17.39 11.83
C PRO A 49 -12.39 18.28 12.70
N ASP A 50 -13.49 18.76 12.12
CA ASP A 50 -14.52 19.59 12.74
C ASP A 50 -15.70 18.78 13.29
N ASN A 51 -15.64 17.44 13.26
CA ASN A 51 -16.69 16.59 13.79
C ASN A 51 -16.86 16.83 15.31
N PRO A 52 -18.08 17.13 15.79
CA PRO A 52 -18.34 17.52 17.18
C PRO A 52 -18.17 16.38 18.19
N PHE A 53 -18.08 15.12 17.73
CA PHE A 53 -17.98 13.93 18.57
C PHE A 53 -16.55 13.42 18.66
N ASP A 54 -15.89 13.22 17.53
CA ASP A 54 -14.49 12.81 17.44
C ASP A 54 -13.81 13.49 16.23
N PRO A 55 -12.83 14.38 16.46
CA PRO A 55 -12.12 15.09 15.40
C PRO A 55 -11.22 14.18 14.56
N ARG A 56 -11.08 12.88 14.89
CA ARG A 56 -10.37 11.91 14.05
C ARG A 56 -11.30 11.03 13.21
N THR A 57 -12.58 11.36 13.15
CA THR A 57 -13.55 10.61 12.34
C THR A 57 -13.17 10.65 10.86
N VAL A 58 -13.19 9.49 10.20
CA VAL A 58 -13.09 9.40 8.74
C VAL A 58 -14.37 8.78 8.21
N SER A 59 -15.11 9.55 7.43
CA SER A 59 -16.36 9.13 6.81
C SER A 59 -16.13 8.44 5.46
N VAL A 60 -17.01 7.51 5.12
CA VAL A 60 -17.04 6.81 3.83
C VAL A 60 -18.24 7.34 3.05
N ARG A 61 -17.99 7.90 1.87
CA ARG A 61 -19.01 8.61 1.08
C ARG A 61 -19.15 8.07 -0.34
N VAL A 62 -20.39 7.88 -0.78
CA VAL A 62 -20.73 7.57 -2.18
C VAL A 62 -21.42 8.80 -2.77
N GLY A 63 -20.69 9.55 -3.61
CA GLY A 63 -21.10 10.89 -4.00
C GLY A 63 -21.25 11.79 -2.77
N GLU A 64 -22.43 12.38 -2.59
CA GLU A 64 -22.73 13.21 -1.42
C GLU A 64 -23.22 12.42 -0.20
N ASN A 65 -23.50 11.12 -0.34
CA ASN A 65 -24.12 10.32 0.70
C ASN A 65 -23.06 9.72 1.64
N LYS A 66 -23.13 10.06 2.92
CA LYS A 66 -22.32 9.42 3.98
C LYS A 66 -22.97 8.10 4.37
N VAL A 67 -22.36 6.99 3.96
CA VAL A 67 -22.93 5.64 4.11
C VAL A 67 -22.33 4.86 5.28
N ALA A 68 -21.11 5.22 5.69
CA ALA A 68 -20.41 4.58 6.79
C ALA A 68 -19.31 5.50 7.34
N HIS A 69 -18.59 5.00 8.34
CA HIS A 69 -17.34 5.59 8.82
C HIS A 69 -16.34 4.50 9.18
N LEU A 70 -15.06 4.82 9.19
CA LEU A 70 -14.04 3.92 9.73
C LEU A 70 -14.22 3.75 11.24
N SER A 71 -13.88 2.56 11.76
CA SER A 71 -13.80 2.34 13.21
C SER A 71 -12.83 3.35 13.84
N ALA A 72 -12.98 3.70 15.13
CA ALA A 72 -12.09 4.68 15.77
C ALA A 72 -10.60 4.27 15.69
N GLN A 73 -10.31 2.97 15.80
CA GLN A 73 -8.97 2.43 15.68
C GLN A 73 -8.41 2.62 14.27
N ASP A 74 -9.18 2.27 13.25
CA ASP A 74 -8.74 2.40 11.86
C ASP A 74 -8.69 3.85 11.41
N ALA A 75 -9.66 4.67 11.81
CA ALA A 75 -9.67 6.10 11.56
C ALA A 75 -8.39 6.74 12.11
N HIS A 76 -7.94 6.37 13.31
CA HIS A 76 -6.66 6.82 13.85
C HIS A 76 -5.46 6.35 13.01
N ARG A 77 -5.48 5.07 12.58
CA ARG A 77 -4.41 4.46 11.79
C ARG A 77 -4.26 5.06 10.40
N TYR A 78 -5.38 5.41 9.76
CA TYR A 78 -5.44 5.98 8.41
C TYR A 78 -5.48 7.52 8.40
N TRP A 79 -5.65 8.18 9.56
CA TRP A 79 -5.80 9.63 9.64
C TRP A 79 -4.67 10.37 8.92
N HIS A 80 -3.43 10.09 9.32
CA HIS A 80 -2.26 10.78 8.82
C HIS A 80 -2.04 10.58 7.30
N PRO A 81 -2.03 9.35 6.74
CA PRO A 81 -1.87 9.18 5.30
C PRO A 81 -3.02 9.79 4.49
N LEU A 82 -4.27 9.73 4.97
CA LEU A 82 -5.40 10.38 4.29
C LEU A 82 -5.29 11.91 4.34
N SER A 83 -4.83 12.47 5.46
CA SER A 83 -4.60 13.91 5.60
C SER A 83 -3.55 14.40 4.61
N ARG A 84 -2.48 13.62 4.38
CA ARG A 84 -1.45 13.92 3.38
C ARG A 84 -2.04 14.02 1.97
N VAL A 85 -2.91 13.08 1.58
CA VAL A 85 -3.56 13.07 0.25
C VAL A 85 -4.41 14.33 0.06
N ILE A 86 -5.21 14.68 1.06
CA ILE A 86 -6.09 15.85 1.03
C ILE A 86 -5.31 17.15 1.00
N ALA A 87 -4.29 17.29 1.85
CA ALA A 87 -3.41 18.45 1.84
C ALA A 87 -2.63 18.59 0.52
N SER A 88 -2.39 17.48 -0.18
CA SER A 88 -1.80 17.46 -1.53
C SER A 88 -2.80 17.83 -2.64
N GLY A 89 -4.08 18.10 -2.30
CA GLY A 89 -5.10 18.56 -3.24
C GLY A 89 -5.93 17.44 -3.89
N TYR A 90 -5.81 16.20 -3.42
CA TYR A 90 -6.52 15.04 -3.96
C TYR A 90 -7.63 14.54 -3.04
N THR A 91 -8.58 13.81 -3.61
CA THR A 91 -9.62 13.09 -2.86
C THR A 91 -9.27 11.60 -2.80
N PRO A 92 -8.98 11.02 -1.62
CA PRO A 92 -8.67 9.60 -1.52
C PRO A 92 -9.94 8.77 -1.78
N VAL A 93 -9.87 7.89 -2.78
CA VAL A 93 -10.97 7.00 -3.17
C VAL A 93 -10.56 5.54 -3.09
N VAL A 94 -11.51 4.69 -2.69
CA VAL A 94 -11.35 3.23 -2.54
C VAL A 94 -12.52 2.50 -3.19
N PRO A 95 -12.32 1.29 -3.74
CA PRO A 95 -13.45 0.41 -4.03
C PRO A 95 -14.23 0.11 -2.75
N LEU A 96 -15.56 0.17 -2.85
CA LEU A 96 -16.50 -0.14 -1.79
C LEU A 96 -17.46 -1.22 -2.27
N HIS A 97 -17.62 -2.24 -1.43
CA HIS A 97 -18.67 -3.23 -1.51
C HIS A 97 -19.67 -2.97 -0.38
N LEU A 98 -20.90 -2.64 -0.75
CA LEU A 98 -21.99 -2.34 0.19
C LEU A 98 -23.13 -3.33 -0.04
N GLU A 99 -23.54 -4.00 1.03
CA GLU A 99 -24.72 -4.86 1.06
C GLU A 99 -25.76 -4.25 2.00
N ALA A 100 -27.03 -4.25 1.59
CA ALA A 100 -28.12 -3.77 2.42
C ALA A 100 -29.44 -4.51 2.17
N ASP A 101 -30.21 -4.78 3.22
CA ASP A 101 -31.57 -5.30 3.18
C ASP A 101 -32.50 -4.41 4.00
N LEU A 102 -33.74 -4.27 3.55
CA LEU A 102 -34.78 -3.57 4.30
C LEU A 102 -35.51 -4.57 5.20
N LEU A 103 -35.22 -4.53 6.48
CA LEU A 103 -35.94 -5.32 7.48
C LEU A 103 -37.20 -4.57 7.90
N ARG A 104 -38.33 -5.28 7.94
CA ARG A 104 -39.57 -4.77 8.54
C ARG A 104 -39.83 -5.55 9.82
N GLN A 105 -39.54 -4.91 10.95
CA GLN A 105 -39.80 -5.49 12.27
C GLN A 105 -40.76 -4.58 13.04
N ASP A 106 -41.83 -5.17 13.59
CA ASP A 106 -42.83 -4.47 14.43
C ASP A 106 -43.41 -3.18 13.83
N GLY A 107 -43.51 -3.11 12.50
CA GLY A 107 -44.05 -1.95 11.76
C GLY A 107 -43.04 -0.82 11.52
N VAL A 108 -41.79 -0.99 11.96
CA VAL A 108 -40.67 -0.09 11.66
C VAL A 108 -39.83 -0.71 10.54
N ALA A 109 -39.46 0.11 9.56
CA ALA A 109 -38.55 -0.27 8.49
C ALA A 109 -37.14 0.19 8.88
N GLU A 110 -36.19 -0.73 8.91
CA GLU A 110 -34.80 -0.51 9.31
C GLU A 110 -33.89 -1.11 8.22
N VAL A 111 -32.76 -0.45 7.95
CA VAL A 111 -31.78 -0.98 6.99
C VAL A 111 -30.73 -1.79 7.74
N ASP A 112 -30.69 -3.09 7.47
CA ASP A 112 -29.54 -3.92 7.85
C ASP A 112 -28.50 -3.79 6.74
N SER A 113 -27.28 -3.38 7.08
CA SER A 113 -26.25 -3.12 6.09
C SER A 113 -24.85 -3.48 6.56
N ARG A 114 -24.02 -3.89 5.59
CA ARG A 114 -22.60 -4.20 5.77
C ARG A 114 -21.80 -3.57 4.65
N ALA A 115 -20.68 -2.95 4.99
CA ALA A 115 -19.79 -2.32 4.02
C ALA A 115 -18.34 -2.75 4.24
N VAL A 116 -17.65 -3.03 3.15
CA VAL A 116 -16.23 -3.37 3.10
C VAL A 116 -15.56 -2.51 2.04
N ILE A 117 -14.45 -1.85 2.40
CA ILE A 117 -13.63 -1.11 1.45
C ILE A 117 -12.36 -1.89 1.13
N ASP A 118 -11.91 -1.81 -0.12
CA ASP A 118 -10.63 -2.37 -0.54
C ASP A 118 -9.55 -1.30 -0.36
N ILE A 119 -8.69 -1.50 0.63
CA ILE A 119 -7.64 -0.55 1.01
C ILE A 119 -6.43 -1.29 1.56
N ALA A 120 -5.25 -0.94 1.07
CA ALA A 120 -3.99 -1.44 1.58
C ALA A 120 -3.71 -0.89 2.99
N PRO A 121 -2.94 -1.60 3.83
CA PRO A 121 -2.43 -1.06 5.08
C PRO A 121 -1.76 0.32 4.88
N PRO A 122 -1.79 1.20 5.89
CA PRO A 122 -1.23 2.56 5.82
C PRO A 122 0.20 2.61 5.27
N ASP A 123 1.05 1.67 5.68
CA ASP A 123 2.47 1.59 5.30
C ASP A 123 2.66 1.24 3.80
N LEU A 124 1.60 0.82 3.10
CA LEU A 124 1.60 0.40 1.69
C LEU A 124 0.74 1.30 0.79
N LEU A 125 0.17 2.39 1.32
CA LEU A 125 -0.64 3.33 0.53
C LEU A 125 0.20 4.11 -0.48
N PHE A 126 1.42 4.47 -0.10
CA PHE A 126 2.31 5.31 -0.89
C PHE A 126 3.64 4.61 -1.15
N PRO A 127 4.31 4.93 -2.28
CA PRO A 127 5.68 4.48 -2.48
C PRO A 127 6.62 5.17 -1.49
N LEU A 128 7.68 4.47 -1.07
CA LEU A 128 8.72 4.98 -0.18
C LEU A 128 9.56 6.09 -0.84
N ASN A 129 9.62 6.08 -2.17
CA ASN A 129 10.30 7.07 -2.99
C ASN A 129 9.35 7.75 -3.97
N THR A 130 9.75 8.92 -4.45
CA THR A 130 9.00 9.66 -5.47
C THR A 130 9.34 9.13 -6.86
N ALA A 131 8.35 9.02 -7.74
CA ALA A 131 8.58 8.70 -9.13
C ALA A 131 9.42 9.82 -9.79
N PRO A 132 10.42 9.49 -10.64
CA PRO A 132 11.13 10.52 -11.39
C PRO A 132 10.15 11.31 -12.26
N ALA A 133 10.30 12.64 -12.31
CA ALA A 133 9.42 13.49 -13.12
C ALA A 133 9.49 13.16 -14.63
N GLN A 134 10.68 12.78 -15.11
CA GLN A 134 10.94 12.35 -16.48
C GLN A 134 10.86 10.82 -16.60
N ALA A 135 9.68 10.26 -16.29
CA ALA A 135 9.44 8.83 -16.44
C ALA A 135 8.03 8.54 -16.96
N ALA A 136 7.91 7.46 -17.74
CA ALA A 136 6.66 6.83 -18.10
C ALA A 136 6.46 5.60 -17.21
N VAL A 137 5.34 5.55 -16.48
CA VAL A 137 5.04 4.47 -15.53
C VAL A 137 4.27 3.37 -16.24
N LEU A 138 4.76 2.13 -16.19
CA LEU A 138 4.06 1.01 -16.81
C LEU A 138 2.78 0.65 -16.06
N PRO A 139 1.73 0.22 -16.77
CA PRO A 139 0.51 -0.27 -16.15
C PRO A 139 0.79 -1.44 -15.22
N GLN A 140 0.20 -1.40 -14.02
CA GLN A 140 0.37 -2.46 -13.04
C GLN A 140 -0.26 -3.77 -13.54
N GLY A 141 0.42 -4.88 -13.24
CA GLY A 141 -0.06 -6.23 -13.57
C GLY A 141 0.51 -7.25 -12.59
N SER A 142 0.80 -8.45 -13.10
CA SER A 142 1.36 -9.51 -12.26
C SER A 142 2.72 -9.14 -11.67
N SER A 143 3.00 -9.66 -10.48
CA SER A 143 4.32 -9.49 -9.85
C SER A 143 5.39 -10.30 -10.58
N ILE A 144 6.51 -9.63 -10.89
CA ILE A 144 7.71 -10.17 -11.51
C ILE A 144 8.82 -10.14 -10.46
N LYS A 145 9.49 -11.28 -10.25
CA LYS A 145 10.60 -11.39 -9.29
C LYS A 145 11.85 -10.70 -9.84
N VAL A 146 12.49 -9.88 -9.01
CA VAL A 146 13.80 -9.33 -9.32
C VAL A 146 14.88 -10.35 -8.91
N LEU A 147 15.90 -10.49 -9.73
CA LEU A 147 17.02 -11.42 -9.55
C LEU A 147 18.27 -10.67 -9.10
N ASP A 148 19.25 -11.45 -8.63
CA ASP A 148 20.55 -10.98 -8.15
C ASP A 148 20.47 -9.95 -7.00
N GLU A 149 19.33 -9.89 -6.31
CA GLU A 149 19.07 -8.98 -5.17
C GLU A 149 20.07 -9.19 -4.02
N GLN A 150 20.61 -10.41 -3.89
CA GLN A 150 21.58 -10.76 -2.86
C GLN A 150 22.88 -9.98 -3.01
N GLU A 151 23.25 -9.58 -4.24
CA GLU A 151 24.42 -8.72 -4.50
C GLU A 151 24.22 -7.32 -3.93
N PHE A 152 22.97 -6.91 -3.72
CA PHE A 152 22.58 -5.58 -3.24
C PHE A 152 21.92 -5.61 -1.86
N ALA A 153 22.04 -6.72 -1.12
CA ALA A 153 21.31 -6.96 0.12
C ALA A 153 21.54 -5.88 1.18
N GLU A 154 22.79 -5.42 1.35
CA GLU A 154 23.12 -4.35 2.31
C GLU A 154 22.35 -3.06 2.01
N TYR A 155 22.30 -2.65 0.74
CA TYR A 155 21.56 -1.45 0.33
C TYR A 155 20.05 -1.66 0.42
N LEU A 156 19.55 -2.82 -0.02
CA LEU A 156 18.14 -3.17 0.07
C LEU A 156 17.64 -3.17 1.53
N HIS A 157 18.41 -3.70 2.49
CA HIS A 157 18.08 -3.64 3.91
C HIS A 157 18.01 -2.21 4.46
N SER A 158 18.75 -1.25 3.87
CA SER A 158 18.64 0.17 4.25
C SER A 158 17.35 0.85 3.75
N ILE A 159 16.67 0.25 2.77
CA ILE A 159 15.43 0.76 2.18
C ILE A 159 14.19 0.13 2.85
N VAL A 160 14.30 -1.13 3.33
CA VAL A 160 13.18 -1.84 3.95
C VAL A 160 12.65 -1.05 5.16
N PRO A 161 11.35 -0.70 5.18
CA PRO A 161 10.76 0.03 6.29
C PRO A 161 10.65 -0.85 7.54
N ALA A 162 10.44 -0.23 8.70
CA ALA A 162 10.29 -0.95 9.97
C ALA A 162 9.10 -1.93 9.99
N SER A 163 8.09 -1.71 9.16
CA SER A 163 6.96 -2.64 8.92
C SER A 163 7.40 -3.95 8.27
N GLY A 164 8.59 -4.01 7.65
CA GLY A 164 9.11 -5.14 6.89
C GLY A 164 8.61 -5.22 5.44
N GLU A 165 7.67 -4.37 5.03
CA GLU A 165 7.16 -4.31 3.66
C GLU A 165 6.90 -2.87 3.24
N GLY A 166 7.28 -2.52 2.02
CA GLY A 166 7.06 -1.20 1.45
C GLY A 166 6.79 -1.24 -0.05
N ARG A 167 6.02 -0.27 -0.53
CA ARG A 167 5.83 -0.01 -1.96
C ARG A 167 6.92 0.92 -2.46
N VAL A 168 7.36 0.75 -3.70
CA VAL A 168 8.43 1.56 -4.28
C VAL A 168 8.13 1.84 -5.74
N ILE A 169 8.71 2.92 -6.28
CA ILE A 169 8.81 3.14 -7.72
C ILE A 169 10.23 2.78 -8.15
N LEU A 170 10.35 1.87 -9.10
CA LEU A 170 11.62 1.42 -9.66
C LEU A 170 11.77 1.95 -11.08
N THR A 171 12.99 2.11 -11.55
CA THR A 171 13.27 2.41 -12.96
C THR A 171 13.99 1.24 -13.61
N LEU A 172 13.70 1.01 -14.88
CA LEU A 172 14.29 -0.05 -15.69
C LEU A 172 15.29 0.56 -16.68
N GLU A 173 16.48 0.00 -16.75
CA GLU A 173 17.51 0.40 -17.73
C GLU A 173 18.10 -0.82 -18.44
N VAL A 174 18.36 -0.70 -19.74
CA VAL A 174 19.00 -1.75 -20.53
C VAL A 174 20.51 -1.70 -20.29
N ASN A 175 21.08 -2.83 -19.88
CA ASN A 175 22.52 -3.00 -19.66
C ASN A 175 23.03 -4.25 -20.39
N LYS A 176 24.35 -4.33 -20.60
CA LYS A 176 25.04 -5.43 -21.27
C LYS A 176 25.83 -6.24 -20.25
N VAL A 177 25.44 -7.48 -20.06
CA VAL A 177 26.12 -8.39 -19.11
C VAL A 177 26.83 -9.48 -19.89
N ARG A 178 28.05 -9.80 -19.45
CA ARG A 178 28.79 -10.92 -20.01
C ARG A 178 28.41 -12.19 -19.26
N ASN A 179 27.80 -13.14 -19.97
CA ASN A 179 27.43 -14.42 -19.39
C ASN A 179 28.68 -15.26 -19.05
N SER A 180 28.52 -16.32 -18.25
CA SER A 180 29.60 -17.26 -17.88
C SER A 180 30.33 -17.86 -19.09
N HIS A 181 29.65 -17.95 -20.23
CA HIS A 181 30.19 -18.40 -21.51
C HIS A 181 30.91 -17.31 -22.32
N GLY A 182 31.10 -16.12 -21.75
CA GLY A 182 31.81 -15.01 -22.37
C GLY A 182 31.01 -14.22 -23.42
N VAL A 183 29.76 -14.58 -23.67
CA VAL A 183 28.83 -13.90 -24.58
C VAL A 183 28.16 -12.72 -23.88
N THR A 184 28.13 -11.56 -24.53
CA THR A 184 27.41 -10.37 -24.04
C THR A 184 25.94 -10.49 -24.39
N VAL A 185 25.07 -10.37 -23.39
CA VAL A 185 23.61 -10.42 -23.53
C VAL A 185 23.04 -9.13 -22.96
N ASP A 186 22.03 -8.57 -23.63
CA ASP A 186 21.29 -7.43 -23.12
C ASP A 186 20.36 -7.90 -21.98
N THR A 187 20.45 -7.23 -20.84
CA THR A 187 19.65 -7.50 -19.65
C THR A 187 19.03 -6.21 -19.15
N VAL A 188 17.89 -6.30 -18.49
CA VAL A 188 17.27 -5.14 -17.85
C VAL A 188 17.69 -5.10 -16.39
N ASP A 189 18.44 -4.08 -16.03
CA ASP A 189 18.75 -3.78 -14.64
C ASP A 189 17.58 -3.03 -13.99
N VAL A 190 17.35 -3.32 -12.71
CA VAL A 190 16.30 -2.70 -11.90
C VAL A 190 16.98 -1.74 -10.93
N LEU A 191 16.53 -0.49 -10.93
CA LEU A 191 17.13 0.59 -10.16
C LEU A 191 16.11 1.19 -9.18
N TYR A 192 16.56 1.43 -7.94
CA TYR A 192 15.87 2.24 -6.94
C TYR A 192 16.67 3.53 -6.76
N GLU A 193 16.05 4.69 -6.98
CA GLU A 193 16.72 6.00 -6.89
C GLU A 193 18.06 6.05 -7.65
N ARG A 194 18.08 5.57 -8.90
CA ARG A 194 19.26 5.51 -9.79
C ARG A 194 20.37 4.55 -9.33
N LYS A 195 20.17 3.75 -8.28
CA LYS A 195 21.10 2.71 -7.86
C LYS A 195 20.56 1.34 -8.23
N GLN A 196 21.40 0.51 -8.84
CA GLN A 196 21.03 -0.85 -9.17
C GLN A 196 20.74 -1.65 -7.89
N VAL A 197 19.64 -2.39 -7.93
CA VAL A 197 19.14 -3.22 -6.83
C VAL A 197 18.83 -4.65 -7.26
N GLY A 198 19.05 -4.96 -8.54
CA GLY A 198 18.91 -6.29 -9.11
C GLY A 198 18.72 -6.22 -10.62
N ARG A 199 18.20 -7.30 -11.19
CA ARG A 199 17.88 -7.39 -12.62
C ARG A 199 16.68 -8.27 -12.92
N LEU A 200 16.15 -8.14 -14.12
CA LEU A 200 15.18 -9.09 -14.66
C LEU A 200 15.86 -10.35 -15.19
N SER A 201 15.11 -11.45 -15.29
CA SER A 201 15.57 -12.64 -16.01
C SER A 201 15.85 -12.33 -17.47
N THR A 202 16.68 -13.12 -18.15
CA THR A 202 16.97 -12.94 -19.59
C THR A 202 15.68 -12.92 -20.42
N GLN A 203 14.76 -13.85 -20.16
CA GLN A 203 13.48 -13.92 -20.87
C GLN A 203 12.63 -12.67 -20.65
N MET A 204 12.56 -12.15 -19.42
CA MET A 204 11.82 -10.91 -19.16
C MET A 204 12.54 -9.70 -19.74
N SER A 205 13.87 -9.68 -19.70
CA SER A 205 14.66 -8.61 -20.30
C SER A 205 14.36 -8.47 -21.80
N GLU A 206 14.41 -9.56 -22.56
CA GLU A 206 14.09 -9.58 -24.00
C GLU A 206 12.71 -8.99 -24.30
N GLN A 207 11.72 -9.22 -23.43
CA GLN A 207 10.36 -8.71 -23.58
C GLN A 207 10.25 -7.21 -23.27
N PHE A 208 10.97 -6.73 -22.27
CA PHE A 208 10.85 -5.33 -21.81
C PHE A 208 11.79 -4.37 -22.56
N ILE A 209 12.90 -4.84 -23.12
CA ILE A 209 13.88 -4.01 -23.85
C ILE A 209 13.22 -3.12 -24.92
N PRO A 210 12.31 -3.60 -25.80
CA PRO A 210 11.68 -2.74 -26.80
C PRO A 210 10.87 -1.60 -26.18
N ILE A 211 10.19 -1.86 -25.06
CA ILE A 211 9.39 -0.86 -24.34
C ILE A 211 10.31 0.19 -23.71
N ILE A 212 11.41 -0.26 -23.09
CA ILE A 212 12.38 0.63 -22.45
C ILE A 212 13.05 1.53 -23.48
N HIS A 213 13.43 0.98 -24.64
CA HIS A 213 13.98 1.77 -25.73
C HIS A 213 12.99 2.79 -26.26
N TYR A 214 11.72 2.42 -26.42
CA TYR A 214 10.69 3.36 -26.88
C TYR A 214 10.53 4.55 -25.93
N ALA A 215 10.43 4.32 -24.61
CA ALA A 215 10.36 5.41 -23.65
C ALA A 215 11.64 6.27 -23.65
N PHE A 216 12.80 5.62 -23.74
CA PHE A 216 14.10 6.30 -23.77
C PHE A 216 14.29 7.16 -25.02
N GLU A 217 13.81 6.72 -26.19
CA GLU A 217 13.78 7.51 -27.43
C GLU A 217 12.94 8.79 -27.32
N HIS A 218 12.03 8.85 -26.34
CA HIS A 218 11.22 10.01 -26.00
C HIS A 218 11.77 10.78 -24.78
N ASP A 219 13.05 10.60 -24.44
CA ASP A 219 13.73 11.22 -23.30
C ASP A 219 13.07 10.92 -21.94
N LEU A 220 12.41 9.76 -21.81
CA LEU A 220 11.75 9.31 -20.58
C LEU A 220 12.36 8.02 -20.04
N LEU A 221 12.48 7.93 -18.71
CA LEU A 221 12.79 6.67 -18.04
C LEU A 221 11.56 5.75 -18.02
N THR A 222 11.77 4.44 -18.04
CA THR A 222 10.68 3.49 -17.79
C THR A 222 10.57 3.22 -16.30
N ALA A 223 9.47 3.63 -15.69
CA ALA A 223 9.18 3.41 -14.27
C ALA A 223 8.17 2.28 -14.08
N VAL A 224 8.27 1.57 -12.96
CA VAL A 224 7.36 0.48 -12.58
C VAL A 224 7.06 0.53 -11.09
N TRP A 225 5.87 0.10 -10.71
CA TRP A 225 5.56 -0.16 -9.30
C TRP A 225 6.33 -1.38 -8.81
N GLY A 226 6.78 -1.32 -7.57
CA GLY A 226 7.46 -2.42 -6.91
C GLY A 226 7.04 -2.62 -5.47
N THR A 227 7.47 -3.73 -4.91
CA THR A 227 7.29 -4.08 -3.51
C THR A 227 8.59 -4.66 -2.99
N ILE A 228 9.12 -4.03 -1.94
CA ILE A 228 10.26 -4.52 -1.19
C ILE A 228 9.75 -5.18 0.08
N ARG A 229 10.25 -6.38 0.38
CA ARG A 229 9.94 -7.13 1.59
C ARG A 229 11.24 -7.56 2.23
N GLY A 230 11.38 -7.30 3.53
CA GLY A 230 12.58 -7.66 4.25
C GLY A 230 12.30 -8.07 5.69
N SER A 231 13.15 -8.96 6.16
CA SER A 231 13.31 -9.31 7.57
C SER A 231 14.75 -8.98 8.00
N SER A 232 15.14 -9.37 9.21
CA SER A 232 16.52 -9.24 9.67
C SER A 232 17.52 -10.12 8.89
N PHE A 233 17.07 -11.07 8.07
CA PHE A 233 17.93 -12.07 7.42
C PHE A 233 17.78 -12.15 5.90
N GLU A 234 16.63 -11.75 5.37
CA GLU A 234 16.30 -11.89 3.97
C GLU A 234 15.66 -10.61 3.47
N VAL A 235 16.00 -10.22 2.26
CA VAL A 235 15.35 -9.15 1.52
C VAL A 235 15.00 -9.64 0.12
N SER A 236 13.81 -9.27 -0.33
CA SER A 236 13.28 -9.61 -1.63
C SER A 236 12.57 -8.42 -2.24
N MET A 237 12.57 -8.35 -3.55
CA MET A 237 11.95 -7.30 -4.32
C MET A 237 11.17 -7.89 -5.49
N THR A 238 10.04 -7.26 -5.77
CA THR A 238 9.20 -7.59 -6.91
C THR A 238 8.79 -6.32 -7.59
N LEU A 239 8.62 -6.37 -8.91
CA LEU A 239 8.00 -5.29 -9.67
C LEU A 239 6.67 -5.74 -10.25
N GLN A 240 5.79 -4.80 -10.55
CA GLN A 240 4.47 -5.04 -11.09
C GLN A 240 4.35 -4.38 -12.45
N SER A 241 4.03 -5.19 -13.44
CA SER A 241 3.75 -4.72 -14.79
C SER A 241 2.79 -5.70 -15.45
N VAL A 242 1.94 -5.20 -16.34
CA VAL A 242 1.32 -6.06 -17.37
C VAL A 242 2.42 -6.72 -18.20
N ARG A 243 2.10 -7.82 -18.87
CA ARG A 243 3.08 -8.44 -19.79
C ARG A 243 3.43 -7.43 -20.88
N ALA A 244 4.66 -7.50 -21.39
CA ALA A 244 5.12 -6.59 -22.44
C ALA A 244 4.18 -6.55 -23.67
N SER A 245 3.61 -7.70 -24.05
CA SER A 245 2.64 -7.82 -25.15
C SER A 245 1.23 -7.31 -24.83
N GLU A 246 0.94 -7.06 -23.55
CA GLU A 246 -0.38 -6.62 -23.05
C GLU A 246 -0.36 -5.13 -22.67
N VAL A 247 0.76 -4.43 -22.89
CA VAL A 247 0.83 -2.98 -22.69
C VAL A 247 -0.14 -2.30 -23.67
N PRO A 248 -1.10 -1.48 -23.19
CA PRO A 248 -2.08 -0.82 -24.06
C PRO A 248 -1.42 0.16 -25.04
N ALA A 249 -1.96 0.27 -26.25
CA ALA A 249 -1.47 1.22 -27.26
C ALA A 249 -1.43 2.66 -26.74
N GLN A 250 -2.44 3.07 -25.96
CA GLN A 250 -2.53 4.39 -25.34
C GLN A 250 -1.31 4.73 -24.48
N TRP A 251 -0.68 3.74 -23.83
CA TRP A 251 0.52 3.97 -23.04
C TRP A 251 1.70 4.44 -23.91
N PHE A 252 1.84 3.90 -25.12
CA PHE A 252 2.89 4.32 -26.06
C PHE A 252 2.61 5.70 -26.68
N GLU A 253 1.35 6.14 -26.69
CA GLU A 253 0.95 7.45 -27.21
C GLU A 253 1.13 8.55 -26.16
N GLU A 254 0.76 8.27 -24.90
CA GLU A 254 0.72 9.26 -23.83
C GLU A 254 1.96 9.24 -22.92
N LEU A 255 2.63 8.08 -22.83
CA LEU A 255 3.76 7.82 -21.93
C LEU A 255 3.53 8.38 -20.51
N PRO A 256 2.40 8.02 -19.86
CA PRO A 256 1.91 8.72 -18.69
C PRO A 256 2.79 8.50 -17.46
N ASN A 257 2.85 9.51 -16.59
CA ASN A 257 3.38 9.41 -15.23
C ASN A 257 2.22 9.45 -14.24
N ASP A 258 1.54 8.32 -14.06
CA ASP A 258 0.32 8.22 -13.26
C ASP A 258 0.56 8.18 -11.74
N VAL A 259 1.79 8.43 -11.27
CA VAL A 259 2.11 8.48 -9.84
C VAL A 259 1.90 9.91 -9.36
N PRO A 260 0.82 10.21 -8.61
CA PRO A 260 0.52 11.58 -8.23
C PRO A 260 1.58 12.09 -7.24
N GLU A 261 2.06 13.31 -7.45
CA GLU A 261 3.00 13.95 -6.53
C GLU A 261 2.27 14.36 -5.25
N LEU A 262 2.59 13.70 -4.15
CA LEU A 262 2.11 14.03 -2.82
C LEU A 262 3.12 14.95 -2.13
N LEU A 263 2.62 15.82 -1.25
CA LEU A 263 3.48 16.58 -0.34
C LEU A 263 4.44 15.65 0.41
N PRO A 264 5.66 16.09 0.77
CA PRO A 264 6.54 15.32 1.63
C PRO A 264 5.86 14.93 2.94
N ASP A 265 6.32 13.84 3.55
CA ASP A 265 5.81 13.46 4.86
C ASP A 265 6.12 14.54 5.91
N ALA A 266 5.12 14.86 6.72
CA ALA A 266 5.17 15.91 7.73
C ALA A 266 4.41 15.45 8.98
N GLU A 267 4.76 16.02 10.14
CA GLU A 267 4.09 15.69 11.41
C GLU A 267 2.61 16.09 11.40
N HIS A 268 2.26 17.13 10.65
CA HIS A 268 0.90 17.66 10.58
C HIS A 268 0.56 18.16 9.17
N PHE A 269 -0.68 17.93 8.78
CA PHE A 269 -1.28 18.41 7.55
C PHE A 269 -2.54 19.21 7.89
N ASP A 270 -2.75 20.33 7.21
CA ASP A 270 -3.98 21.10 7.32
C ASP A 270 -5.10 20.40 6.52
N VAL A 271 -6.14 19.98 7.23
CA VAL A 271 -7.28 19.26 6.65
C VAL A 271 -8.51 20.16 6.76
N PRO A 272 -9.18 20.48 5.63
CA PRO A 272 -10.38 21.30 5.67
C PRO A 272 -11.50 20.69 6.52
N PRO A 273 -12.32 21.52 7.19
CA PRO A 273 -13.58 21.09 7.79
C PRO A 273 -14.46 20.39 6.75
N ALA A 274 -15.00 19.22 7.10
CA ALA A 274 -15.77 18.40 6.17
C ALA A 274 -16.95 17.68 6.83
N TYR A 275 -17.18 17.90 8.14
CA TYR A 275 -18.30 17.29 8.84
C TYR A 275 -19.63 17.72 8.24
N VAL A 276 -20.44 16.74 7.86
CA VAL A 276 -21.83 16.93 7.46
C VAL A 276 -22.68 16.04 8.34
N ALA A 277 -23.63 16.65 9.06
CA ALA A 277 -24.58 15.92 9.88
C ALA A 277 -25.47 15.05 8.98
N VAL A 278 -25.68 13.80 9.36
CA VAL A 278 -26.62 12.92 8.64
C VAL A 278 -28.05 13.31 8.92
N GLU A 279 -28.99 12.90 8.09
CA GLU A 279 -30.40 13.32 8.22
C GLU A 279 -30.99 12.91 9.59
N SER A 280 -30.54 11.79 10.12
CA SER A 280 -30.97 11.30 11.42
C SER A 280 -30.29 11.97 12.64
N ASP A 281 -29.25 12.79 12.43
CA ASP A 281 -28.64 13.66 13.45
C ASP A 281 -29.47 14.92 13.67
N HIS A 282 -30.14 15.41 12.62
CA HIS A 282 -30.98 16.61 12.68
C HIS A 282 -32.17 16.46 13.65
N GLY A 283 -32.54 15.23 14.02
CA GLY A 283 -33.60 14.93 14.98
C GLY A 283 -33.15 14.47 16.38
N ARG A 284 -31.86 14.19 16.61
CA ARG A 284 -31.38 13.56 17.86
C ARG A 284 -30.67 14.53 18.80
N ASN A 285 -31.36 14.87 19.88
CA ASN A 285 -30.78 15.45 21.10
C ASN A 285 -29.60 14.57 21.60
N ALA A 286 -28.42 15.18 21.76
CA ALA A 286 -27.10 14.60 22.12
C ALA A 286 -27.02 13.66 23.36
N LYS A 287 -28.14 13.39 24.06
CA LYS A 287 -28.19 12.57 25.28
C LYS A 287 -28.26 11.06 25.04
N LYS A 288 -28.76 10.59 23.88
CA LYS A 288 -28.91 9.15 23.62
C LYS A 288 -27.56 8.47 23.29
N TRP A 289 -26.65 9.18 22.63
CA TRP A 289 -25.31 8.67 22.27
C TRP A 289 -24.43 8.38 23.50
N ARG A 290 -24.50 9.21 24.56
CA ARG A 290 -23.77 8.95 25.81
C ARG A 290 -24.08 7.60 26.45
N LYS A 291 -25.23 6.99 26.15
CA LYS A 291 -25.64 5.70 26.71
C LYS A 291 -25.21 4.51 25.84
N GLY A 292 -25.08 4.69 24.52
CA GLY A 292 -24.57 3.66 23.60
C GLY A 292 -23.03 3.55 23.67
N PHE A 293 -22.34 4.69 23.75
CA PHE A 293 -20.87 4.74 23.84
C PHE A 293 -20.33 4.06 25.12
N VAL A 294 -21.01 4.22 26.25
CA VAL A 294 -20.64 3.57 27.53
C VAL A 294 -20.96 2.07 27.53
N ALA A 295 -21.96 1.62 26.78
CA ALA A 295 -22.33 0.22 26.69
C ALA A 295 -21.36 -0.60 25.82
N ALA A 296 -20.72 0.04 24.84
CA ALA A 296 -19.73 -0.60 23.97
C ALA A 296 -18.31 -0.64 24.56
N HIS A 297 -18.01 0.14 25.61
CA HIS A 297 -16.65 0.28 26.18
C HIS A 297 -16.69 0.34 27.73
N PRO A 298 -16.74 -0.81 28.43
CA PRO A 298 -16.82 -0.85 29.90
C PRO A 298 -15.53 -0.43 30.63
N ASP A 299 -14.37 -0.41 29.93
CA ASP A 299 -13.06 -0.18 30.55
C ASP A 299 -12.60 1.30 30.57
N THR A 300 -13.52 2.25 30.37
CA THR A 300 -13.21 3.67 30.61
C THR A 300 -13.43 3.99 32.10
N PRO A 301 -12.39 4.26 32.92
CA PRO A 301 -12.62 4.76 34.26
C PRO A 301 -13.30 6.12 34.15
N ALA A 302 -14.46 6.24 34.80
CA ALA A 302 -15.22 7.49 34.87
C ALA A 302 -14.31 8.64 35.34
N PRO A 303 -14.46 9.87 34.82
CA PRO A 303 -13.68 11.00 35.29
C PRO A 303 -14.04 11.30 36.75
N THR A 304 -13.16 10.88 37.64
CA THR A 304 -13.17 11.21 39.05
C THR A 304 -12.72 12.65 39.23
N GLY A 305 -13.61 13.51 39.73
CA GLY A 305 -13.21 14.69 40.51
C GLY A 305 -13.35 16.05 39.85
N ALA A 306 -14.52 16.67 40.05
CA ALA A 306 -14.61 18.10 40.39
C ALA A 306 -15.92 18.39 41.14
N ARG A 307 -16.11 17.75 42.30
CA ARG A 307 -16.98 18.28 43.36
C ARG A 307 -16.33 18.03 44.71
N GLY A 308 -15.87 19.10 45.33
CA GLY A 308 -15.27 19.05 46.65
C GLY A 308 -14.92 20.43 47.18
N PHE A 309 -15.91 21.27 47.43
CA PHE A 309 -15.90 22.14 48.62
C PHE A 309 -17.31 22.16 49.20
N ALA A 310 -17.56 21.21 50.10
CA ALA A 310 -18.50 21.37 51.20
C ALA A 310 -17.93 22.47 52.14
N ALA A 311 -18.70 23.22 52.93
CA ALA A 311 -19.68 22.69 53.85
C ALA A 311 -20.48 23.80 54.55
N ARG A 312 -21.74 23.46 54.90
CA ARG A 312 -22.52 23.82 56.11
C ARG A 312 -22.83 25.31 56.36
N PHE A 313 -24.06 25.74 56.63
CA PHE A 313 -24.95 25.33 57.74
C PHE A 313 -26.40 25.79 57.41
N PHE A 314 -27.37 24.91 57.68
CA PHE A 314 -28.77 25.15 58.09
C PHE A 314 -29.67 26.15 57.35
N GLY A 315 -30.77 25.62 56.81
CA GLY A 315 -32.02 26.37 56.70
C GLY A 315 -32.88 26.13 57.94
N GLU A 316 -33.39 27.19 58.56
CA GLU A 316 -34.82 27.39 58.88
C GLU A 316 -35.04 28.67 59.70
N ARG A 317 -36.10 29.41 59.33
CA ARG A 317 -36.88 30.39 60.11
C ARG A 317 -36.18 31.65 60.62
N SER A 318 -36.62 32.81 60.11
CA SER A 318 -37.45 33.75 60.90
C SER A 318 -37.88 34.98 60.11
N ARG A 319 -39.06 35.47 60.51
CA ARG A 319 -39.79 36.68 60.12
C ARG A 319 -38.92 37.95 60.18
N GLY A 320 -39.27 38.95 59.36
CA GLY A 320 -38.76 40.32 59.54
C GLY A 320 -39.15 41.26 58.42
N THR A 321 -40.25 41.96 58.63
CA THR A 321 -40.75 43.15 57.94
C THR A 321 -39.73 44.29 57.90
N GLU A 322 -40.07 45.36 57.14
CA GLU A 322 -39.49 46.72 57.17
C GLU A 322 -38.18 46.94 56.40
N GLN A 323 -37.93 48.07 55.73
CA GLN A 323 -38.72 49.21 55.29
C GLN A 323 -37.80 50.04 54.37
N ARG A 324 -38.38 50.59 53.30
CA ARG A 324 -38.20 51.96 52.79
C ARG A 324 -36.85 52.49 52.27
N ARG A 325 -37.05 53.23 51.16
CA ARG A 325 -36.39 54.46 50.65
C ARG A 325 -35.17 54.24 49.76
N ALA A 326 -35.33 54.49 48.45
CA ALA A 326 -35.26 55.80 47.75
C ALA A 326 -33.83 55.95 47.18
N ALA A 327 -33.53 56.49 46.00
CA ALA A 327 -34.20 57.30 44.99
C ALA A 327 -33.44 57.04 43.66
N ALA A 328 -34.09 56.97 42.50
CA ALA A 328 -34.26 58.04 41.50
C ALA A 328 -33.10 58.22 40.48
N SER A 329 -33.52 58.59 39.25
CA SER A 329 -32.81 58.84 37.97
C SER A 329 -32.66 57.59 37.08
N THR A 330 -33.32 57.36 35.92
CA THR A 330 -33.94 58.24 34.87
C THR A 330 -32.91 59.24 34.32
N ALA A 331 -32.54 59.34 33.05
CA ALA A 331 -33.14 58.95 31.77
C ALA A 331 -32.02 58.92 30.69
N ALA A 332 -32.16 58.13 29.62
CA ALA A 332 -32.37 58.57 28.24
C ALA A 332 -31.11 58.81 27.36
N SER A 333 -31.03 58.02 26.29
CA SER A 333 -30.26 58.15 25.02
C SER A 333 -30.83 59.30 24.13
N PRO A 334 -30.52 59.44 22.81
CA PRO A 334 -29.38 59.09 21.91
C PRO A 334 -28.97 60.30 20.99
N THR A 335 -28.43 60.04 19.77
CA THR A 335 -28.13 60.93 18.59
C THR A 335 -26.85 61.78 18.67
N ASP A 336 -25.98 61.98 17.67
CA ASP A 336 -26.02 62.02 16.17
C ASP A 336 -24.55 61.95 15.63
N ALA A 337 -24.21 61.26 14.52
CA ALA A 337 -24.08 61.74 13.11
C ALA A 337 -22.64 61.95 12.57
N ALA A 338 -22.34 61.21 11.48
CA ALA A 338 -21.63 61.51 10.21
C ALA A 338 -20.33 62.37 10.10
N SER A 339 -19.36 61.88 9.30
CA SER A 339 -18.71 62.50 8.10
C SER A 339 -17.31 61.89 7.83
N THR A 340 -17.11 61.12 6.75
CA THR A 340 -16.50 61.44 5.42
C THR A 340 -15.02 61.86 5.41
N GLY A 341 -14.21 61.15 4.61
CA GLY A 341 -12.90 61.64 4.11
C GLY A 341 -12.00 60.56 3.49
N ALA A 342 -11.86 60.56 2.17
CA ALA A 342 -10.81 59.91 1.35
C ALA A 342 -10.24 61.00 0.40
N PRO A 343 -9.29 60.77 -0.54
CA PRO A 343 -8.17 59.81 -0.67
C PRO A 343 -6.85 60.48 -1.17
N GLY A 344 -5.79 59.70 -1.44
CA GLY A 344 -4.73 60.02 -2.40
C GLY A 344 -3.49 59.12 -2.25
N ALA A 345 -2.55 58.93 -3.18
CA ALA A 345 -2.46 58.93 -4.65
C ALA A 345 -0.95 58.68 -4.99
N GLY A 346 -0.65 57.97 -6.10
CA GLY A 346 0.68 57.89 -6.77
C GLY A 346 1.57 56.69 -6.34
N HIS A 347 2.28 55.95 -7.19
CA HIS A 347 2.90 56.08 -8.53
C HIS A 347 2.85 54.69 -9.23
N ALA A 348 2.58 54.47 -10.52
CA ALA A 348 3.24 54.87 -11.78
C ALA A 348 4.60 54.18 -12.07
N GLY A 349 4.66 53.37 -13.15
CA GLY A 349 5.91 52.89 -13.77
C GLY A 349 5.75 51.63 -14.63
N GLY A 350 5.72 51.78 -15.96
CA GLY A 350 5.29 50.80 -16.96
C GLY A 350 6.35 49.84 -17.56
N PRO A 351 6.09 49.26 -18.76
CA PRO A 351 6.51 47.92 -19.16
C PRO A 351 7.66 47.88 -20.21
N GLY A 352 8.27 46.72 -20.39
CA GLY A 352 9.31 46.46 -21.39
C GLY A 352 9.06 45.16 -22.17
N SER A 353 8.87 45.33 -23.48
CA SER A 353 8.73 44.31 -24.52
C SER A 353 10.09 43.97 -25.16
N THR A 354 10.12 42.84 -25.89
CA THR A 354 10.74 42.62 -27.23
C THR A 354 11.94 41.67 -27.37
N ALA A 355 11.80 40.81 -28.39
CA ALA A 355 12.78 40.14 -29.28
C ALA A 355 13.43 38.85 -28.77
N ALA A 356 13.14 37.66 -29.32
CA ALA A 356 13.36 37.16 -30.69
C ALA A 356 14.83 37.10 -31.11
N ARG A 357 15.35 35.87 -31.30
CA ARG A 357 16.40 35.58 -32.27
C ARG A 357 16.42 34.10 -32.70
N THR A 358 16.08 33.91 -33.96
CA THR A 358 16.28 32.75 -34.82
C THR A 358 17.72 32.77 -35.37
N ALA A 359 18.37 31.61 -35.45
CA ALA A 359 19.47 31.27 -36.37
C ALA A 359 19.58 29.73 -36.35
N THR A 360 19.10 28.97 -37.34
CA THR A 360 19.61 28.75 -38.71
C THR A 360 20.94 28.00 -38.76
N ALA A 361 20.82 26.71 -39.09
CA ALA A 361 21.64 25.86 -39.97
C ALA A 361 23.18 25.91 -39.91
N GLU A 362 23.80 24.75 -39.73
CA GLU A 362 24.73 24.19 -40.72
C GLU A 362 25.05 22.71 -40.43
N ALA A 363 24.64 21.84 -41.36
CA ALA A 363 25.30 20.57 -41.62
C ALA A 363 26.46 20.83 -42.61
N PRO A 364 27.43 19.92 -42.68
CA PRO A 364 27.72 19.39 -44.01
C PRO A 364 27.82 17.86 -44.05
N ALA A 365 27.36 17.35 -45.19
CA ALA A 365 27.48 15.99 -45.68
C ALA A 365 28.90 15.65 -46.14
N ALA A 366 29.19 14.35 -46.22
CA ALA A 366 29.97 13.64 -47.26
C ALA A 366 30.53 12.34 -46.65
N ASP A 367 30.74 11.22 -47.32
CA ASP A 367 30.39 10.67 -48.64
C ASP A 367 31.07 9.28 -48.70
N GLY A 368 30.53 8.35 -49.50
CA GLY A 368 31.19 7.15 -50.03
C GLY A 368 31.44 5.98 -49.05
N GLY A 369 31.18 4.71 -49.38
CA GLY A 369 30.89 4.09 -50.67
C GLY A 369 31.69 2.78 -50.84
N VAL A 370 30.95 1.72 -51.14
CA VAL A 370 31.25 0.58 -52.04
C VAL A 370 32.17 -0.60 -51.64
N ALA A 371 31.58 -1.78 -51.89
CA ALA A 371 32.15 -3.04 -52.41
C ALA A 371 32.94 -3.95 -51.45
N ALA A 372 33.01 -5.28 -51.61
CA ALA A 372 32.26 -6.34 -52.28
C ALA A 372 33.11 -7.62 -52.10
N LEU A 373 32.47 -8.79 -52.19
CA LEU A 373 32.99 -10.04 -52.76
C LEU A 373 33.84 -11.03 -51.90
N MET A 374 33.50 -12.30 -52.18
CA MET A 374 34.24 -13.57 -52.05
C MET A 374 34.32 -14.24 -50.67
N ASP A 375 34.39 -15.57 -50.55
CA ASP A 375 33.98 -16.75 -51.33
C ASP A 375 34.27 -17.94 -50.37
N GLY A 376 33.60 -19.08 -50.55
CA GLY A 376 33.58 -20.18 -49.59
C GLY A 376 34.89 -20.97 -49.42
N HIS A 377 34.95 -21.79 -48.36
CA HIS A 377 35.49 -23.16 -48.47
C HIS A 377 35.16 -24.03 -47.25
N ASP A 378 34.91 -25.30 -47.58
CA ASP A 378 34.72 -26.46 -46.74
C ASP A 378 35.92 -26.77 -45.81
N GLY A 379 35.69 -27.55 -44.76
CA GLY A 379 36.78 -28.06 -43.93
C GLY A 379 36.35 -28.82 -42.68
N GLU A 380 35.68 -29.96 -42.87
CA GLU A 380 35.69 -31.09 -41.95
C GLU A 380 37.15 -31.43 -41.58
N LEU A 381 37.46 -31.65 -40.30
CA LEU A 381 38.56 -32.52 -39.85
C LEU A 381 38.48 -32.80 -38.34
N VAL A 382 38.10 -34.04 -38.05
CA VAL A 382 38.43 -34.81 -36.84
C VAL A 382 39.95 -34.96 -36.74
N PRO A 383 40.52 -35.11 -35.53
CA PRO A 383 41.31 -36.32 -35.33
C PRO A 383 41.05 -37.02 -34.00
N ALA A 384 41.10 -38.34 -34.11
CA ALA A 384 41.23 -39.33 -33.04
C ALA A 384 42.71 -39.51 -32.62
N GLY A 385 42.92 -40.16 -31.47
CA GLY A 385 44.21 -40.67 -30.98
C GLY A 385 44.35 -40.41 -29.47
N GLU A 386 43.87 -41.28 -28.56
CA GLU A 386 44.28 -42.65 -28.22
C GLU A 386 45.55 -42.72 -27.34
N THR A 387 45.51 -43.68 -26.39
CA THR A 387 46.52 -44.18 -25.42
C THR A 387 46.52 -43.58 -24.00
N ARG A 388 46.73 -44.34 -22.92
CA ARG A 388 46.51 -45.75 -22.54
C ARG A 388 46.85 -45.83 -21.03
N GLU A 389 46.13 -46.69 -20.30
CA GLU A 389 46.53 -47.46 -19.11
C GLU A 389 47.17 -46.79 -17.87
N GLY A 390 46.56 -47.08 -16.71
CA GLY A 390 47.13 -46.82 -15.40
C GLY A 390 46.31 -47.49 -14.28
N THR A 391 46.30 -48.82 -14.28
CA THR A 391 45.72 -49.68 -13.24
C THR A 391 46.35 -49.37 -11.88
N GLY A 392 45.53 -48.99 -10.90
CA GLY A 392 45.95 -48.70 -9.53
C GLY A 392 44.91 -49.16 -8.53
N THR A 393 44.77 -50.48 -8.39
CA THR A 393 44.02 -51.10 -7.29
C THR A 393 44.71 -50.77 -5.97
N ARG A 394 44.08 -49.98 -5.10
CA ARG A 394 44.44 -49.92 -3.68
C ARG A 394 43.20 -49.89 -2.82
N ALA A 395 43.01 -51.02 -2.14
CA ALA A 395 42.08 -51.17 -1.03
C ALA A 395 42.43 -50.19 0.09
N ALA A 396 41.42 -49.46 0.57
CA ALA A 396 41.38 -48.80 1.86
C ALA A 396 40.05 -49.21 2.51
N SER A 397 40.09 -50.31 3.27
CA SER A 397 40.01 -50.28 4.73
C SER A 397 38.71 -49.66 5.25
N SER A 398 37.75 -50.54 5.43
CA SER A 398 36.56 -50.40 6.25
C SER A 398 36.93 -50.16 7.72
N SER A 399 37.13 -48.91 8.12
CA SER A 399 37.22 -48.54 9.55
C SER A 399 37.19 -47.03 9.73
N ASP A 400 36.09 -46.35 9.38
CA ASP A 400 35.84 -44.98 9.87
C ASP A 400 34.36 -44.56 9.83
N ALA A 401 33.44 -45.53 9.91
CA ALA A 401 32.00 -45.27 10.02
C ALA A 401 31.47 -45.41 11.47
N LYS A 402 32.34 -45.53 12.46
CA LYS A 402 31.96 -45.81 13.87
C LYS A 402 32.23 -44.68 14.86
N THR A 403 32.59 -43.49 14.38
CA THR A 403 33.03 -42.37 15.23
C THR A 403 32.28 -41.06 14.94
N LEU A 404 30.97 -41.17 14.63
CA LEU A 404 30.08 -40.00 14.43
C LEU A 404 28.74 -40.10 15.20
N VAL A 405 28.61 -41.05 16.13
CA VAL A 405 27.40 -41.23 16.97
C VAL A 405 27.73 -41.03 18.45
N GLY A 406 28.49 -39.96 18.74
CA GLY A 406 28.90 -39.59 20.09
C GLY A 406 28.60 -38.12 20.36
N GLY A 407 27.33 -37.73 20.27
CA GLY A 407 26.93 -36.34 20.52
C GLY A 407 25.49 -35.97 20.22
N MET A 408 24.70 -36.86 19.60
CA MET A 408 23.28 -36.58 19.32
C MET A 408 22.42 -37.00 20.50
N THR A 409 21.53 -36.11 20.95
CA THR A 409 20.53 -36.43 21.97
C THR A 409 19.69 -37.64 21.52
N PRO A 410 19.32 -38.56 22.43
CA PRO A 410 18.63 -39.81 22.09
C PRO A 410 17.31 -39.57 21.32
N LEU A 411 16.73 -38.38 21.48
CA LEU A 411 15.52 -37.95 20.80
C LEU A 411 15.75 -37.68 19.30
N VAL A 412 16.86 -37.04 18.92
CA VAL A 412 17.19 -36.76 17.52
C VAL A 412 17.54 -38.06 16.78
N THR A 413 18.27 -38.96 17.45
CA THR A 413 18.57 -40.29 16.90
C THR A 413 17.29 -41.10 16.67
N GLY A 414 16.34 -41.04 17.59
CA GLY A 414 15.02 -41.68 17.44
C GLY A 414 14.24 -41.14 16.24
N LEU A 415 14.24 -39.82 16.04
CA LEU A 415 13.53 -39.18 14.94
C LEU A 415 14.14 -39.50 13.56
N LEU A 416 15.48 -39.58 13.47
CA LEU A 416 16.16 -39.99 12.23
C LEU A 416 15.88 -41.45 11.87
N VAL A 417 15.86 -42.35 12.84
CA VAL A 417 15.50 -43.76 12.62
C VAL A 417 14.05 -43.87 12.14
N LEU A 418 13.12 -43.14 12.77
CA LEU A 418 11.72 -43.11 12.34
C LEU A 418 11.57 -42.59 10.90
N THR A 419 12.31 -41.54 10.55
CA THR A 419 12.30 -40.98 9.20
C THR A 419 12.79 -42.01 8.17
N ALA A 420 13.88 -42.73 8.47
CA ALA A 420 14.38 -43.79 7.59
C ALA A 420 13.35 -44.92 7.40
N ILE A 421 12.66 -45.33 8.47
CA ILE A 421 11.60 -46.36 8.41
C ILE A 421 10.45 -45.88 7.53
N LEU A 422 10.00 -44.64 7.66
CA LEU A 422 8.90 -44.08 6.86
C LEU A 422 9.27 -43.96 5.38
N VAL A 423 10.51 -43.60 5.06
CA VAL A 423 10.99 -43.57 3.66
C VAL A 423 10.98 -44.99 3.07
N VAL A 424 11.50 -45.98 3.79
CA VAL A 424 11.48 -47.38 3.34
C VAL A 424 10.03 -47.88 3.18
N LEU A 425 9.14 -47.55 4.12
CA LEU A 425 7.73 -47.91 4.03
C LEU A 425 7.04 -47.25 2.83
N GLY A 426 7.32 -45.97 2.57
CA GLY A 426 6.82 -45.26 1.39
C GLY A 426 7.29 -45.91 0.09
N VAL A 427 8.55 -46.34 0.03
CA VAL A 427 9.10 -47.04 -1.14
C VAL A 427 8.46 -48.43 -1.32
N VAL A 428 8.21 -49.17 -0.24
CA VAL A 428 7.52 -50.49 -0.31
C VAL A 428 6.06 -50.34 -0.74
N LEU A 429 5.41 -49.23 -0.39
CA LEU A 429 4.03 -48.94 -0.77
C LEU A 429 3.89 -48.39 -2.19
N LEU A 430 4.99 -48.08 -2.90
CA LEU A 430 4.97 -47.70 -4.32
C LEU A 430 4.41 -48.86 -5.16
N GLY A 431 3.12 -48.76 -5.49
CA GLY A 431 2.42 -49.72 -6.33
C GLY A 431 1.16 -50.33 -5.71
N VAL A 432 0.88 -50.07 -4.42
CA VAL A 432 -0.34 -50.56 -3.76
C VAL A 432 -1.42 -49.48 -3.77
N GLU A 433 -1.13 -48.29 -3.23
CA GLU A 433 -2.07 -47.15 -3.23
C GLU A 433 -1.31 -45.81 -3.29
N PRO A 434 -1.48 -44.99 -4.35
CA PRO A 434 -0.70 -43.77 -4.55
C PRO A 434 -0.93 -42.72 -3.45
N LEU A 435 -2.15 -42.64 -2.89
CA LEU A 435 -2.48 -41.70 -1.82
C LEU A 435 -1.75 -42.03 -0.51
N ALA A 436 -1.63 -43.31 -0.17
CA ALA A 436 -0.93 -43.76 1.04
C ALA A 436 0.59 -43.48 0.93
N THR A 437 1.18 -43.73 -0.24
CA THR A 437 2.59 -43.42 -0.51
C THR A 437 2.89 -41.93 -0.37
N THR A 438 2.05 -41.06 -0.93
CA THR A 438 2.22 -39.61 -0.82
C THR A 438 2.13 -39.15 0.62
N LEU A 439 1.15 -39.65 1.39
CA LEU A 439 0.98 -39.26 2.80
C LEU A 439 2.19 -39.71 3.65
N VAL A 440 2.68 -40.93 3.44
CA VAL A 440 3.87 -41.44 4.15
C VAL A 440 5.13 -40.62 3.82
N LEU A 441 5.31 -40.20 2.56
CA LEU A 441 6.43 -39.35 2.17
C LEU A 441 6.35 -37.94 2.78
N ILE A 442 5.16 -37.33 2.85
CA ILE A 442 4.98 -36.03 3.51
C ILE A 442 5.36 -36.11 4.99
N VAL A 443 4.91 -37.16 5.70
CA VAL A 443 5.24 -37.36 7.12
C VAL A 443 6.73 -37.62 7.30
N ALA A 444 7.37 -38.36 6.40
CA ALA A 444 8.82 -38.60 6.44
C ALA A 444 9.61 -37.29 6.30
N VAL A 445 9.23 -36.42 5.36
CA VAL A 445 9.88 -35.12 5.16
C VAL A 445 9.70 -34.21 6.38
N ALA A 446 8.48 -34.13 6.92
CA ALA A 446 8.20 -33.33 8.12
C ALA A 446 9.01 -33.82 9.33
N THR A 447 9.10 -35.14 9.52
CA THR A 447 9.86 -35.74 10.62
C THR A 447 11.36 -35.51 10.44
N GLY A 448 11.89 -35.63 9.21
CA GLY A 448 13.28 -35.32 8.91
C GLY A 448 13.64 -33.85 9.18
N PHE A 449 12.77 -32.93 8.79
CA PHE A 449 12.97 -31.49 9.04
C PHE A 449 12.95 -31.17 10.54
N MET A 450 12.05 -31.80 11.29
CA MET A 450 11.98 -31.66 12.75
C MET A 450 13.23 -32.22 13.44
N ALA A 451 13.83 -33.30 12.93
CA ALA A 451 15.08 -33.86 13.46
C ALA A 451 16.26 -32.90 13.27
N VAL A 452 16.37 -32.32 12.06
CA VAL A 452 17.41 -31.34 11.72
C VAL A 452 17.24 -30.05 12.53
N TYR A 453 15.99 -29.61 12.72
CA TYR A 453 15.68 -28.46 13.56
C TYR A 453 16.11 -28.69 15.01
N LEU A 454 15.73 -29.83 15.61
CA LEU A 454 16.07 -30.17 16.99
C LEU A 454 17.58 -30.34 17.21
N HIS A 455 18.31 -30.89 16.23
CA HIS A 455 19.78 -30.97 16.28
C HIS A 455 20.45 -29.59 16.23
N ARG A 456 19.80 -28.60 15.63
CA ARG A 456 20.36 -27.25 15.51
C ARG A 456 20.06 -26.38 16.73
N THR A 457 19.00 -26.70 17.47
CA THR A 457 18.54 -25.93 18.64
C THR A 457 18.99 -26.50 19.99
N LEU A 458 19.32 -27.79 20.07
CA LEU A 458 19.86 -28.48 21.25
C LEU A 458 21.36 -28.71 21.08
#